data_AF-A0A8J8TQ58-F1
#
_entry.id   AF-A0A8J8TQ58-F1
#
_cell.length_a   1.000
_cell.length_b   1.000
_cell.length_c   1.000
_cell.angle_alpha   90.00
_cell.angle_beta   90.00
_cell.angle_gamma   90.00
#
_symmetry.space_group_name_H-M   'P 1'
#
loop_
_entity.id
_entity.type
_entity.pdbx_description
1 polymer ?
#
loop_
_entity_poly.entity_id
_entity_poly.type
_entity_poly.pdbx_seq_one_letter_code
_entity_poly.pdbx_strand_id
1 'polypeptide(L)'
;MTTMGESNTSDIRFRKRLVRVCVSIVILTGVTVILGYGGWIVLTFTAKVGGYDPKTADGELLRDRLLAWPDRNREVMRSNGRTSLPIKP
;
A
#
# COMPACT_ATOMS: atom_id res chain seq x y z
N MET A 1 0.10 57.40 -29.53
CA MET A 1 0.26 56.12 -30.25
C MET A 1 1.20 55.24 -29.42
N THR A 2 0.68 54.54 -28.40
CA THR A 2 1.52 53.82 -27.39
C THR A 2 0.85 52.58 -26.80
N THR A 3 -0.31 52.15 -27.29
CA THR A 3 -1.09 51.04 -26.68
C THR A 3 -0.67 49.64 -27.11
N MET A 4 0.11 49.48 -28.20
CA MET A 4 0.51 48.16 -28.74
C MET A 4 1.75 47.55 -28.07
N GLY A 5 2.65 48.34 -27.48
CA GLY A 5 3.87 47.81 -26.84
C GLY A 5 3.64 47.22 -25.45
N GLU A 6 2.65 47.76 -24.73
CA GLU A 6 2.40 47.42 -23.32
C GLU A 6 1.60 46.11 -23.17
N SER A 7 0.66 45.84 -24.10
CA SER A 7 -0.11 44.59 -24.17
C SER A 7 0.76 43.37 -24.48
N ASN A 8 1.66 43.47 -25.46
CA ASN A 8 2.58 42.37 -25.78
C ASN A 8 3.51 42.02 -24.60
N THR A 9 3.92 43.02 -23.83
CA THR A 9 4.81 42.81 -22.68
C THR A 9 4.08 42.19 -21.49
N SER A 10 2.82 42.56 -21.27
CA SER A 10 1.96 41.98 -20.23
C SER A 10 1.57 40.54 -20.55
N ASP A 11 1.28 40.22 -21.82
CA ASP A 11 1.01 38.86 -22.31
C ASP A 11 2.23 37.95 -22.12
N ILE A 12 3.44 38.42 -22.45
CA ILE A 12 4.68 37.66 -22.23
C ILE A 12 4.89 37.40 -20.73
N ARG A 13 4.63 38.38 -19.87
CA ARG A 13 4.73 38.23 -18.41
C ARG A 13 3.70 37.24 -17.87
N PHE A 14 2.48 37.26 -18.40
CA PHE A 14 1.41 36.36 -18.02
C PHE A 14 1.70 34.92 -18.45
N ARG A 15 2.11 34.70 -19.70
CA ARG A 15 2.54 33.39 -20.21
C ARG A 15 3.70 32.82 -19.39
N LYS A 16 4.71 33.64 -19.05
CA LYS A 16 5.84 33.21 -18.23
C LYS A 16 5.40 32.76 -16.84
N ARG A 17 4.44 33.47 -16.24
CA ARG A 17 3.86 33.11 -14.94
C ARG A 17 3.03 31.83 -15.03
N LEU A 18 2.23 31.67 -16.08
CA LEU A 18 1.43 30.48 -16.35
C LEU A 18 2.32 29.24 -16.51
N VAL A 19 3.36 29.32 -17.34
CA VAL A 19 4.33 28.21 -17.53
C VAL A 19 4.98 27.84 -16.20
N ARG A 20 5.36 28.82 -15.38
CA ARG A 20 5.94 28.57 -14.06
C ARG A 20 4.97 27.82 -13.14
N VAL A 21 3.69 28.20 -13.15
CA VAL A 21 2.64 27.52 -12.38
C VAL A 21 2.45 26.09 -12.87
N CYS A 22 2.33 25.88 -14.19
CA CYS A 22 2.21 24.54 -14.77
C CYS A 22 3.40 23.65 -14.39
N VAL A 23 4.63 24.15 -14.51
CA VAL A 23 5.84 23.43 -14.09
C VAL A 23 5.80 23.09 -12.60
N SER A 24 5.39 24.04 -11.75
CA SER A 24 5.23 23.79 -10.31
C SER A 24 4.21 22.70 -10.01
N ILE A 25 3.06 22.72 -10.70
CA ILE A 25 2.02 21.69 -10.54
C ILE A 25 2.57 20.33 -10.96
N VAL A 26 3.18 20.22 -12.14
CA VAL A 26 3.73 18.95 -12.64
C VAL A 26 4.77 18.37 -11.68
N ILE A 27 5.69 19.19 -11.18
CA ILE A 27 6.70 18.76 -10.21
C ILE A 27 6.02 18.31 -8.90
N LEU A 28 5.12 19.13 -8.36
CA LEU A 28 4.46 18.82 -7.09
C LEU A 28 3.60 17.56 -7.19
N THR A 29 2.86 17.39 -8.28
CA THR A 29 2.07 16.20 -8.59
C THR A 29 2.97 14.98 -8.75
N GLY A 30 4.08 15.08 -9.49
CA GLY A 30 5.04 13.99 -9.63
C GLY A 30 5.61 13.55 -8.27
N VAL A 31 6.02 14.51 -7.44
CA VAL A 31 6.53 14.26 -6.09
C VAL A 31 5.47 13.63 -5.19
N THR A 32 4.23 14.13 -5.20
CA THR A 32 3.13 13.57 -4.39
C THR A 32 2.68 12.20 -4.88
N VAL A 33 2.69 11.94 -6.18
CA VAL A 33 2.42 10.61 -6.73
C VAL A 33 3.53 9.64 -6.34
N ILE A 34 4.80 10.02 -6.48
CA ILE A 34 5.92 9.15 -6.11
C ILE A 34 5.96 8.90 -4.60
N LEU A 35 5.73 9.90 -3.75
CA LEU A 35 5.68 9.72 -2.30
C LEU A 35 4.41 8.99 -1.84
N GLY A 36 3.25 9.32 -2.44
CA GLY A 36 1.97 8.72 -2.10
C GLY A 36 1.87 7.26 -2.56
N TYR A 37 2.09 7.00 -3.85
CA TYR A 37 2.11 5.65 -4.40
C TYR A 37 3.39 4.88 -4.04
N GLY A 38 4.54 5.55 -3.88
CA GLY A 38 5.75 4.93 -3.35
C GLY A 38 5.56 4.49 -1.90
N GLY A 39 4.76 5.21 -1.12
CA GLY A 39 4.31 4.78 0.19
C GLY A 39 3.60 3.42 0.15
N TRP A 40 2.72 3.19 -0.83
CA TRP A 40 2.10 1.88 -1.04
C TRP A 40 3.12 0.78 -1.33
N ILE A 41 4.11 1.05 -2.18
CA ILE A 41 5.18 0.10 -2.51
C ILE A 41 6.01 -0.24 -1.27
N VAL A 42 6.42 0.77 -0.49
CA VAL A 42 7.19 0.59 0.74
C VAL A 42 6.39 -0.18 1.78
N LEU A 43 5.10 0.16 1.97
CA LEU A 43 4.20 -0.56 2.89
C LEU A 43 3.99 -2.00 2.44
N THR A 44 3.84 -2.26 1.14
CA THR A 44 3.67 -3.61 0.58
C THR A 44 4.93 -4.45 0.77
N PHE A 45 6.11 -3.89 0.48
CA PHE A 45 7.38 -4.58 0.71
C PHE A 45 7.62 -4.85 2.20
N THR A 46 7.35 -3.86 3.05
CA THR A 46 7.47 -4.01 4.51
C THR A 46 6.49 -5.05 5.05
N ALA A 47 5.26 -5.11 4.53
CA ALA A 47 4.31 -6.14 4.92
C ALA A 47 4.75 -7.54 4.47
N LYS A 48 5.30 -7.68 3.27
CA LYS A 48 5.80 -8.97 2.77
C LYS A 48 7.06 -9.46 3.49
N VAL A 49 7.96 -8.56 3.88
CA VAL A 49 9.25 -8.92 4.49
C VAL A 49 9.19 -8.90 6.02
N GLY A 50 8.42 -7.98 6.60
CA GLY A 50 8.30 -7.76 8.04
C GLY A 50 7.22 -8.58 8.73
N GLY A 51 6.33 -9.23 7.97
CA GLY A 51 5.36 -10.20 8.50
C GLY A 51 6.05 -11.52 8.84
N TYR A 52 6.84 -11.54 9.92
CA TYR A 52 7.34 -12.80 10.50
C TYR A 52 6.12 -13.67 10.82
N ASP A 53 5.96 -14.76 10.09
CA ASP A 53 4.97 -15.78 10.43
C ASP A 53 5.61 -16.74 11.43
N PRO A 54 5.21 -16.67 12.71
CA PRO A 54 5.84 -17.46 13.75
C PRO A 54 5.62 -18.94 13.46
N LYS A 55 6.67 -19.73 13.69
CA LYS A 55 6.53 -21.18 13.72
C LYS A 55 6.03 -21.61 15.10
N THR A 56 5.09 -22.55 15.09
CA THR A 56 4.65 -23.26 16.29
C THR A 56 5.79 -24.13 16.84
N ALA A 57 5.63 -24.65 18.06
CA ALA A 57 6.63 -25.49 18.72
C ALA A 57 7.04 -26.73 17.88
N ASP A 58 6.15 -27.18 17.00
CA ASP A 58 6.34 -28.34 16.13
C ASP A 58 6.94 -27.97 14.75
N GLY A 59 7.27 -26.69 14.52
CA GLY A 59 7.88 -26.18 13.30
C GLY A 59 6.90 -25.81 12.17
N GLU A 60 5.59 -26.06 12.34
CA GLU A 60 4.54 -25.60 11.41
C GLU A 60 4.35 -24.09 11.51
N LEU A 61 4.06 -23.45 10.37
CA LEU A 61 3.70 -22.03 10.35
C LEU A 61 2.35 -21.82 11.05
N LEU A 62 2.27 -20.79 11.90
CA LEU A 62 1.06 -20.49 12.66
C LEU A 62 -0.15 -20.28 11.75
N ARG A 63 0.03 -19.62 10.60
CA ARG A 63 -1.05 -19.41 9.62
C ARG A 63 -1.66 -20.72 9.10
N ASP A 64 -0.82 -21.70 8.77
CA ASP A 64 -1.27 -22.97 8.20
C ASP A 64 -2.01 -23.78 9.28
N ARG A 65 -1.51 -23.73 10.51
CA ARG A 65 -2.15 -24.35 11.66
C ARG A 65 -3.52 -23.72 11.97
N LEU A 66 -3.62 -22.39 11.96
CA LEU A 66 -4.86 -21.65 12.17
C LEU A 66 -5.89 -21.91 11.07
N LEU A 67 -5.45 -21.96 9.80
CA LEU A 67 -6.33 -22.23 8.67
C LEU A 67 -6.94 -23.64 8.73
N ALA A 68 -6.16 -24.64 9.14
CA ALA A 68 -6.63 -26.01 9.28
C ALA A 68 -7.36 -26.30 10.61
N TRP A 69 -7.35 -25.36 11.57
CA TRP A 69 -7.96 -25.56 12.88
C TRP A 69 -9.48 -25.82 12.84
N PRO A 70 -10.30 -25.07 12.09
CA PRO A 70 -11.75 -25.28 12.06
C PRO A 70 -12.14 -26.66 11.55
N ASP A 71 -11.48 -27.15 10.50
CA ASP A 71 -11.78 -28.46 9.91
C ASP A 71 -11.37 -29.58 10.85
N ARG A 72 -10.17 -29.50 11.45
CA ARG A 72 -9.72 -30.46 12.46
C ARG A 72 -10.64 -30.49 13.69
N ASN A 73 -11.10 -29.34 14.16
CA ASN A 73 -12.03 -29.27 15.28
C ASN A 73 -13.41 -29.84 14.92
N ARG A 74 -13.88 -29.57 13.71
CA ARG A 74 -15.14 -30.10 13.17
C ARG A 74 -15.12 -31.63 13.05
N GLU A 75 -14.00 -32.23 12.68
CA GLU A 75 -13.82 -33.68 12.65
C GLU A 75 -13.97 -34.31 14.04
N VAL A 76 -13.39 -33.71 15.08
CA VAL A 76 -13.53 -34.18 16.47
C VAL A 76 -14.97 -34.06 16.95
N MET A 77 -15.66 -32.97 16.62
CA MET A 77 -17.08 -32.82 16.96
C MET A 77 -17.94 -33.88 16.27
N ARG A 78 -17.64 -34.21 15.00
CA ARG A 78 -18.35 -35.26 14.24
C ARG A 78 -18.11 -36.67 14.76
N SER A 79 -16.94 -36.93 15.33
CA SER A 79 -16.64 -38.22 15.96
C SER A 79 -17.16 -38.31 17.40
N ASN A 80 -17.93 -37.33 17.88
CA ASN A 80 -18.37 -37.22 19.28
C ASN A 80 -17.19 -37.30 20.27
N GLY A 81 -16.05 -36.69 19.92
CA GLY A 81 -14.85 -36.69 20.75
C GLY A 81 -14.08 -38.01 20.79
N ARG A 82 -14.38 -38.96 19.89
CA ARG A 82 -13.65 -40.25 19.81
C ARG A 82 -12.29 -40.15 19.12
N THR A 83 -12.04 -39.05 18.42
CA THR A 83 -10.74 -38.73 17.82
C THR A 83 -9.94 -37.84 18.77
N SER A 84 -8.61 -37.91 18.68
CA SER A 84 -7.72 -37.00 19.40
C SER A 84 -8.06 -35.54 19.11
N LEU A 85 -8.03 -34.71 20.15
CA LEU A 85 -8.15 -33.26 20.02
C LEU A 85 -7.03 -32.72 19.12
N PRO A 86 -7.33 -31.78 18.22
CA PRO A 86 -6.29 -31.13 17.44
C PRO A 86 -5.38 -30.28 18.33
N ILE A 87 -4.11 -30.17 17.93
CA ILE A 87 -3.09 -29.40 18.66
C ILE A 87 -3.40 -27.92 18.57
N LYS A 88 -3.58 -27.26 19.73
CA LYS A 88 -3.95 -25.85 19.84
C LYS A 88 -3.10 -24.97 18.90
N PRO A 89 -3.72 -24.01 18.20
CA PRO A 89 -2.99 -23.05 17.39
C PRO A 89 -2.02 -22.23 18.23
#